data_AF-A0AAV0DD07-F1
#
_entry.id   AF-A0AAV0DD07-F1
#
_cell.length_a   1.000
_cell.length_b   1.000
_cell.length_c   1.000
_cell.angle_alpha   90.00
_cell.angle_beta   90.00
_cell.angle_gamma   90.00
#
_symmetry.space_group_name_H-M   'P 1'
#
loop_
_entity.id
_entity.type
_entity.pdbx_description
1 polymer ?
#
loop_
_entity_poly.entity_id
_entity_poly.type
_entity_poly.pdbx_seq_one_letter_code
_entity_poly.pdbx_strand_id
1 'polypeptide(L)'
;MAVSRDMYLTLEFGGGLELLCDSERIHKICITPEDGGKKVTMKYLLSWVCKNLIKERPEMFIKGDTVRPGVLVLINDIDWELNGQLNAVLEDKDVIIFISTLHGG
;
A
#
# COMPACT_ATOMS: atom_id res chain seq x y z
N MET A 1 24.74 -4.89 -16.02
CA MET A 1 24.37 -4.45 -14.66
C MET A 1 22.96 -3.88 -14.77
N ALA A 2 21.97 -4.50 -14.15
CA ALA A 2 20.63 -3.94 -14.14
C ALA A 2 20.64 -2.74 -13.19
N VAL A 3 20.31 -1.56 -13.71
CA VAL A 3 20.12 -0.37 -12.87
C VAL A 3 18.79 -0.57 -12.15
N SER A 4 18.84 -0.81 -10.84
CA SER A 4 17.67 -0.73 -9.97
C SER A 4 17.05 0.66 -10.17
N ARG A 5 15.85 0.73 -10.73
CA ARG A 5 15.14 2.00 -10.87
C ARG A 5 14.28 2.19 -9.64
N ASP A 6 14.53 3.29 -8.94
CA ASP A 6 13.66 3.76 -7.88
C ASP A 6 12.27 4.02 -8.43
N MET A 7 11.25 3.61 -7.68
CA MET A 7 9.84 3.83 -7.97
C MET A 7 9.25 4.70 -6.87
N TYR A 8 8.63 5.81 -7.28
CA TYR A 8 8.01 6.75 -6.37
C TYR A 8 6.51 6.50 -6.34
N LEU A 9 5.94 6.31 -5.15
CA LEU A 9 4.50 6.10 -4.98
C LEU A 9 3.94 7.10 -3.98
N THR A 10 2.66 7.40 -4.12
CA THR A 10 1.90 8.14 -3.10
C THR A 10 0.93 7.18 -2.44
N LEU A 11 1.02 7.04 -1.12
CA LEU A 11 0.08 6.25 -0.34
C LEU A 11 -0.82 7.17 0.48
N GLU A 12 -2.12 6.93 0.45
CA GLU A 12 -3.07 7.65 1.28
C GLU A 12 -3.78 6.68 2.23
N PHE A 13 -3.82 7.02 3.52
CA PHE A 13 -4.57 6.30 4.53
C PHE A 13 -5.77 7.12 4.97
N GLY A 14 -6.94 6.50 5.09
CA GLY A 14 -8.15 7.17 5.52
C GLY A 14 -9.07 6.25 6.32
N GLY A 15 -10.11 6.84 6.91
CA GLY A 15 -11.05 6.12 7.77
C GLY A 15 -10.42 5.68 9.09
N GLY A 16 -9.46 6.46 9.61
CA GLY A 16 -8.76 6.19 10.87
C GLY A 16 -7.51 5.30 10.71
N LEU A 17 -7.19 4.84 9.49
CA LEU A 17 -5.97 4.08 9.23
C LEU A 17 -4.70 4.93 9.35
N GLU A 18 -4.80 6.24 9.13
CA GLU A 18 -3.71 7.21 9.32
C GLU A 18 -3.14 7.16 10.75
N LEU A 19 -3.97 6.81 11.75
CA LEU A 19 -3.54 6.66 13.14
C LEU A 19 -2.50 5.54 13.32
N LEU A 20 -2.44 4.58 12.40
CA LEU A 20 -1.49 3.47 12.43
C LEU A 20 -0.10 3.88 11.91
N CYS A 21 0.01 5.04 11.23
CA CYS A 21 1.23 5.55 10.59
C CYS A 21 1.48 7.03 10.95
N ASP A 22 1.76 7.28 12.24
CA ASP A 22 2.08 8.61 12.80
C ASP A 22 0.98 9.67 12.68
N SER A 23 -0.28 9.26 12.45
CA SER A 23 -1.38 10.18 12.13
C SER A 23 -1.13 11.01 10.86
N GLU A 24 -0.25 10.53 9.98
CA GLU A 24 0.02 11.14 8.68
C GLU A 24 -0.85 10.48 7.62
N ARG A 25 -1.63 11.30 6.90
CA ARG A 25 -2.59 10.81 5.91
C ARG A 25 -1.91 10.41 4.60
N ILE A 26 -0.94 11.19 4.14
CA ILE A 26 -0.33 11.06 2.80
C ILE A 26 1.15 10.76 2.97
N HIS A 27 1.60 9.62 2.45
CA HIS A 27 2.99 9.18 2.51
C HIS A 27 3.57 9.11 1.10
N LYS A 28 4.57 9.93 0.80
CA LYS A 28 5.32 9.84 -0.45
C LYS A 28 6.52 8.94 -0.22
N ILE A 29 6.55 7.79 -0.88
CA ILE A 29 7.55 6.75 -0.64
C ILE A 29 8.40 6.52 -1.88
N CYS A 30 9.62 6.02 -1.66
CA CYS A 30 10.52 5.54 -2.68
C CYS A 30 10.81 4.07 -2.44
N ILE A 31 10.48 3.22 -3.40
CA ILE A 31 10.76 1.78 -3.37
C ILE A 31 11.88 1.50 -4.36
N THR A 32 12.94 0.86 -3.87
CA THR A 32 14.02 0.34 -4.71
C THR A 32 13.88 -1.18 -4.78
N PRO A 33 13.38 -1.76 -5.89
CA PRO A 33 13.21 -3.20 -6.02
C PRO A 33 14.58 -3.90 -5.93
N GLU A 34 14.72 -4.84 -5.01
CA GLU A 34 15.99 -5.53 -4.72
C GLU A 34 16.49 -6.38 -5.92
N ASP A 35 15.59 -6.80 -6.80
CA ASP A 35 15.84 -7.79 -7.87
C ASP A 35 15.91 -7.17 -9.29
N GLY A 36 16.64 -6.06 -9.46
CA GLY A 36 17.13 -5.59 -10.78
C GLY A 36 16.09 -5.49 -11.91
N GLY A 37 14.80 -5.28 -11.61
CA GLY A 37 13.71 -5.28 -12.59
C GLY A 37 12.52 -6.19 -12.30
N LYS A 38 12.45 -6.88 -11.14
CA LYS A 38 11.18 -7.50 -10.72
C LYS A 38 10.10 -6.43 -10.58
N LYS A 39 8.95 -6.69 -11.21
CA LYS A 39 7.74 -5.87 -11.11
C LYS A 39 7.32 -5.76 -9.64
N VAL A 40 7.14 -4.53 -9.15
CA VAL A 40 6.56 -4.28 -7.84
C VAL A 40 5.07 -4.59 -7.92
N THR A 41 4.58 -5.47 -7.05
CA THR A 41 3.15 -5.80 -6.99
C THR A 41 2.51 -5.24 -5.73
N MET A 42 1.17 -5.17 -5.71
CA MET A 42 0.43 -4.83 -4.49
C MET A 42 0.78 -5.72 -3.30
N LYS A 43 1.00 -7.02 -3.51
CA LYS A 43 1.46 -7.92 -2.43
C LYS A 43 2.81 -7.50 -1.83
N TYR A 44 3.75 -7.11 -2.70
CA TYR A 44 5.03 -6.56 -2.25
C TYR A 44 4.81 -5.25 -1.49
N LEU A 45 4.01 -4.33 -2.05
CA LEU A 45 3.71 -3.04 -1.42
C LEU A 45 3.10 -3.22 -0.02
N LEU A 46 2.11 -4.10 0.15
CA LEU A 46 1.48 -4.34 1.44
C LEU A 46 2.49 -4.81 2.50
N SER A 47 3.38 -5.73 2.10
CA SER A 47 4.45 -6.22 2.97
C SER A 47 5.44 -5.10 3.33
N TRP A 48 5.75 -4.23 2.37
CA TRP A 48 6.60 -3.05 2.59
C TRP A 48 5.93 -2.03 3.52
N VAL A 49 4.65 -1.73 3.32
CA VAL A 49 3.87 -0.79 4.15
C VAL A 49 3.80 -1.27 5.60
N CYS A 50 3.48 -2.54 5.83
CA CYS A 50 3.47 -3.11 7.18
C CYS A 50 4.84 -3.05 7.87
N LYS A 51 5.93 -3.21 7.11
CA LYS A 51 7.29 -3.19 7.67
C LYS A 51 7.79 -1.77 7.96
N ASN A 52 7.40 -0.78 7.17
CA ASN A 52 8.03 0.54 7.17
C ASN A 52 7.12 1.68 7.68
N LEU A 53 5.80 1.61 7.45
CA LEU A 53 4.89 2.70 7.78
C LEU A 53 3.96 2.38 8.96
N ILE A 54 3.48 1.14 9.06
CA ILE A 54 2.56 0.75 10.13
C ILE A 54 3.35 0.55 11.42
N LYS A 55 3.10 1.41 12.42
CA LYS A 55 3.81 1.40 13.71
C LYS A 55 2.97 0.85 14.85
N GLU A 56 1.65 0.95 14.73
CA GLU A 56 0.71 0.47 15.74
C GLU A 56 -0.27 -0.53 15.15
N ARG A 57 -0.56 -1.59 15.93
CA ARG A 57 -1.62 -2.58 15.65
C ARG A 57 -1.72 -3.01 14.17
N PRO A 58 -0.66 -3.61 13.58
CA PRO A 58 -0.66 -4.00 12.17
C PRO A 58 -1.82 -4.92 11.78
N GLU A 59 -2.35 -5.69 12.72
CA GLU A 59 -3.55 -6.51 12.57
C GLU A 59 -4.83 -5.73 12.28
N MET A 60 -4.85 -4.41 12.51
CA MET A 60 -5.94 -3.52 12.08
C MET A 60 -5.87 -3.21 10.59
N PHE A 61 -4.68 -3.27 9.98
CA PHE A 61 -4.46 -2.99 8.57
C PHE A 61 -4.41 -4.27 7.71
N ILE A 62 -3.69 -5.30 8.15
CA ILE A 62 -3.45 -6.52 7.38
C ILE A 62 -4.02 -7.77 8.08
N LYS A 63 -4.49 -8.75 7.30
CA LYS A 63 -4.88 -10.07 7.78
C LYS A 63 -4.38 -11.13 6.79
N GLY A 64 -3.44 -11.96 7.24
CA GLY A 64 -2.76 -12.91 6.35
C GLY A 64 -1.83 -12.17 5.39
N ASP A 65 -2.02 -12.32 4.09
CA ASP A 65 -1.21 -11.69 3.05
C ASP A 65 -1.94 -10.54 2.32
N THR A 66 -3.11 -10.12 2.81
CA THR A 66 -3.94 -9.08 2.22
C THR A 66 -4.49 -8.12 3.28
N VAL A 67 -5.08 -7.00 2.85
CA VAL A 67 -5.71 -6.03 3.75
C VAL A 67 -6.83 -6.68 4.57
N ARG A 68 -7.03 -6.19 5.79
CA ARG A 68 -8.10 -6.67 6.66
C ARG A 68 -9.47 -6.43 5.98
N PRO A 69 -10.43 -7.37 6.09
CA PRO A 69 -11.80 -7.13 5.63
C PRO A 69 -12.36 -5.82 6.18
N GLY A 70 -13.00 -5.03 5.31
CA GLY A 70 -13.45 -3.67 5.62
C GLY A 70 -12.39 -2.58 5.44
N VAL A 71 -11.28 -2.90 4.78
CA VAL A 71 -10.38 -1.91 4.17
C VAL A 71 -10.59 -1.96 2.66
N LEU A 72 -10.96 -0.83 2.07
CA LEU A 72 -11.01 -0.62 0.63
C LEU A 72 -9.64 -0.20 0.12
N VAL A 73 -9.28 -0.65 -1.07
CA VAL A 73 -8.01 -0.32 -1.73
C VAL A 73 -8.29 0.20 -3.13
N LEU A 74 -7.79 1.39 -3.42
CA LEU A 74 -7.86 2.00 -4.75
C LEU A 74 -6.44 2.16 -5.31
N ILE A 75 -6.30 1.93 -6.61
CA ILE A 75 -5.09 2.23 -7.38
C ILE A 75 -5.51 3.28 -8.41
N ASN A 76 -4.98 4.50 -8.30
CA ASN A 76 -5.34 5.66 -9.15
C ASN A 76 -6.87 5.87 -9.22
N ASP A 77 -7.53 5.90 -8.05
CA ASP A 77 -8.99 6.04 -7.88
C ASP A 77 -9.83 4.90 -8.47
N ILE A 78 -9.21 3.80 -8.91
CA ILE A 78 -9.88 2.61 -9.43
C ILE A 78 -9.84 1.51 -8.37
N ASP A 79 -10.96 0.82 -8.20
CA ASP A 79 -11.04 -0.34 -7.32
C ASP A 79 -10.03 -1.41 -7.76
N TRP A 80 -9.12 -1.78 -6.85
CA TRP A 80 -8.05 -2.75 -7.12
C TRP A 80 -8.56 -4.13 -7.57
N GLU A 81 -9.83 -4.46 -7.34
CA GLU A 81 -10.45 -5.68 -7.82
C GLU A 81 -10.41 -5.76 -9.36
N LEU A 82 -10.47 -4.62 -10.04
CA LEU A 82 -10.33 -4.50 -11.49
C LEU A 82 -8.88 -4.60 -11.97
N ASN A 83 -7.91 -4.44 -11.08
CA ASN A 83 -6.48 -4.46 -11.36
C ASN A 83 -5.79 -5.78 -10.96
N GLY A 84 -6.55 -6.78 -10.52
CA GLY A 84 -6.00 -8.08 -10.11
C GLY A 84 -5.50 -8.12 -8.65
N GLN A 85 -5.93 -7.16 -7.82
CA GLN A 85 -5.71 -7.12 -6.36
C GLN A 85 -4.23 -7.28 -6.00
N LEU A 86 -3.86 -8.32 -5.25
CA LEU A 86 -2.49 -8.61 -4.83
C LEU A 86 -1.50 -8.77 -5.98
N ASN A 87 -1.97 -9.16 -7.16
CA ASN A 87 -1.15 -9.38 -8.35
C ASN A 87 -1.03 -8.12 -9.22
N ALA A 88 -1.75 -7.04 -8.90
CA ALA A 88 -1.64 -5.77 -9.61
C ALA A 88 -0.17 -5.33 -9.60
N VAL A 89 0.35 -5.00 -10.79
CA VAL A 89 1.70 -4.48 -10.98
C VAL A 89 1.61 -2.96 -10.89
N LEU A 90 2.42 -2.37 -10.02
CA LEU A 90 2.46 -0.94 -9.80
C LEU A 90 3.46 -0.26 -10.74
N GLU A 91 3.14 0.97 -11.09
CA GLU A 91 3.92 1.84 -11.93
C GLU A 91 4.43 3.07 -11.15
N ASP A 92 5.47 3.71 -11.69
CA ASP A 92 6.00 4.92 -11.09
C ASP A 92 4.92 6.02 -11.05
N LYS A 93 4.81 6.66 -9.89
CA LYS A 93 3.84 7.72 -9.55
C LYS A 93 2.40 7.27 -9.36
N ASP A 94 2.15 5.97 -9.26
CA ASP A 94 0.83 5.48 -8.84
C ASP A 94 0.44 6.05 -7.47
N VAL A 95 -0.87 6.30 -7.31
CA VAL A 95 -1.50 6.67 -6.06
C VAL A 95 -2.28 5.48 -5.54
N ILE A 96 -1.98 5.04 -4.32
CA ILE A 96 -2.63 3.90 -3.67
C ILE A 96 -3.35 4.42 -2.43
N ILE A 97 -4.66 4.20 -2.36
CA ILE A 97 -5.50 4.70 -1.27
C ILE A 97 -6.04 3.53 -0.47
N PHE A 98 -5.84 3.55 0.84
CA PHE A 98 -6.38 2.60 1.81
C PHE A 98 -7.43 3.31 2.68
N ILE A 99 -8.67 2.83 2.66
CA ILE A 99 -9.76 3.43 3.44
C ILE A 99 -10.40 2.36 4.30
N SER A 100 -10.38 2.53 5.63
CA SER A 100 -11.20 1.66 6.48
C SER A 100 -12.66 2.12 6.47
N THR A 101 -13.57 1.19 6.22
CA THR A 101 -15.02 1.39 6.27
C THR A 101 -15.66 0.88 7.56
N LEU A 102 -14.87 0.24 8.43
CA LEU A 102 -15.36 -0.38 9.68
C LEU A 102 -15.09 0.44 10.95
N HIS A 103 -14.14 1.37 10.95
CA HIS A 103 -13.71 2.06 12.18
C HIS A 103 -14.45 3.39 12.46
N GLY A 104 -15.64 3.58 11.88
CA GLY A 104 -16.51 4.71 12.18
C GLY A 104 -17.52 4.40 13.27
N GLY A 105 -17.05 4.34 14.53
CA GLY A 105 -17.88 4.18 15.73
C GLY A 105 -17.24 4.82 16.94
#